data_AF-A0A9F3QS88-F1
#
_entry.id   AF-A0A9F3QS88-F1
#
_cell.length_a   1.000
_cell.length_b   1.000
_cell.length_c   1.000
_cell.angle_alpha   90.00
_cell.angle_beta   90.00
_cell.angle_gamma   90.00
#
_symmetry.space_group_name_H-M   'P 1'
#
loop_
_entity.id
_entity.type
_entity.pdbx_description
1 polymer ?
#
loop_
_entity_poly.entity_id
_entity_poly.type
_entity_poly.pdbx_seq_one_letter_code
_entity_poly.pdbx_strand_id
1 'polypeptide(L)'
;MLCEMKPLPVDSRILSLTAQITESPDQDIPVLLLKLKEILTSASPGSNESKKIKQDLYYCDLVQYCLLVLKQDYTKVPGGWTTAAQIAEILSQCCVGLEVKTEHEEFYNKLLPSATDSLLFLGRRLHARFVRAIKDEERNEFLHCFRTVTDAICWLCGGHIHLVENVLQNKHFQQLLTTDDAETSTVILTLLQNILRTNSKALVQVTEKALHFLLDELVYKISSTTHPARGNATIKLLLVITESDAQLVTTMIARYKGLQTLLSKQWTGKGFDKNLNQFLDLLDAENSNAGQIQRLHQAACLIQAFWRGFQTRKRLRQLPKAVTALQRNFRARREQELQSLKRQREEEHLCQQLQLQRQRGMRLFHERQLTLLEIVHAGQVDKHIYEMKKKAALTIQRYWRAFKARRNFHQQKRSLKEYKAAVLIQRAVLKFLEKKRRKAYSLWKKPESLSDEQRILLQQKVESYIKLHPVCHHYTPIHWILFSNLLKVPEYCERFSDISFTCSNV
;
A
#
# COMPACT_ATOMS: atom_id res chain seq x y z
N MET A 1 13.93 -36.22 47.71
CA MET A 1 13.34 -35.78 48.99
C MET A 1 12.14 -34.91 48.67
N LEU A 2 10.97 -35.56 48.58
CA LEU A 2 9.68 -34.89 48.47
C LEU A 2 9.30 -34.43 49.87
N CYS A 3 9.39 -33.13 50.12
CA CYS A 3 8.89 -32.56 51.37
C CYS A 3 7.38 -32.34 51.19
N GLU A 4 6.59 -33.32 51.62
CA GLU A 4 5.16 -33.15 51.87
C GLU A 4 4.99 -32.02 52.90
N MET A 5 4.68 -30.81 52.45
CA MET A 5 4.23 -29.76 53.34
C MET A 5 2.77 -30.03 53.70
N LYS A 6 2.56 -30.46 54.95
CA LYS A 6 1.25 -30.58 55.62
C LYS A 6 0.41 -29.31 55.37
N PRO A 7 -0.92 -29.43 55.14
CA PRO A 7 -1.79 -28.25 55.06
C PRO A 7 -1.68 -27.47 56.37
N LEU A 8 -1.25 -26.22 56.28
CA LEU A 8 -1.25 -25.30 57.42
C LEU A 8 -2.70 -25.17 57.92
N PRO A 9 -2.94 -25.19 59.25
CA PRO A 9 -4.29 -25.10 59.79
C PRO A 9 -4.95 -23.78 59.37
N VAL A 10 -6.18 -23.87 58.88
CA VAL A 10 -7.06 -22.73 58.55
C VAL A 10 -7.28 -21.91 59.83
N ASP A 11 -7.32 -20.58 59.71
CA ASP A 11 -7.57 -19.70 60.85
C ASP A 11 -8.88 -20.08 61.57
N SER A 12 -8.80 -20.32 62.89
CA SER A 12 -9.94 -20.76 63.71
C SER A 12 -11.08 -19.75 63.72
N ARG A 13 -10.78 -18.46 63.53
CA ARG A 13 -11.78 -17.39 63.41
C ARG A 13 -12.59 -17.52 62.13
N ILE A 14 -11.96 -17.90 61.03
CA ILE A 14 -12.63 -18.10 59.73
C ILE A 14 -13.54 -19.33 59.80
N LEU A 15 -13.06 -20.45 60.35
CA LEU A 15 -13.86 -21.67 60.50
C LEU A 15 -15.11 -21.47 61.38
N SER A 16 -14.97 -20.75 62.49
CA SER A 16 -16.11 -20.43 63.36
C SER A 16 -17.12 -19.49 62.71
N LEU A 17 -16.66 -18.56 61.87
CA LEU A 17 -17.54 -17.70 61.05
C LEU A 17 -18.27 -18.49 59.97
N THR A 18 -17.59 -19.38 59.25
CA THR A 18 -18.21 -20.23 58.23
C THR A 18 -19.31 -21.09 58.83
N ALA A 19 -19.07 -21.71 59.99
CA ALA A 19 -20.07 -22.50 60.71
C ALA A 19 -21.29 -21.65 61.12
N GLN A 20 -21.08 -20.43 61.63
CA GLN A 20 -22.17 -19.52 61.97
C GLN A 20 -22.98 -19.09 60.74
N ILE A 21 -22.33 -18.86 59.60
CA ILE A 21 -23.01 -18.46 58.35
C ILE A 21 -23.87 -19.60 57.80
N THR A 22 -23.42 -20.85 57.90
CA THR A 22 -24.22 -22.01 57.46
C THR A 22 -25.45 -22.29 58.32
N GLU A 23 -25.45 -21.87 59.59
CA GLU A 23 -26.55 -22.12 60.54
C GLU A 23 -27.53 -20.94 60.67
N SER A 24 -27.18 -19.76 60.15
CA SER A 24 -27.96 -18.53 60.31
C SER A 24 -28.94 -18.28 59.15
N PRO A 25 -30.06 -17.57 59.38
CA PRO A 25 -30.98 -17.20 58.31
C PRO A 25 -30.37 -16.13 57.39
N ASP A 26 -30.81 -16.10 56.12
CA ASP A 26 -30.27 -15.22 55.06
C ASP A 26 -30.20 -13.72 55.42
N GLN A 27 -31.04 -13.25 56.34
CA GLN A 27 -31.11 -11.84 56.77
C GLN A 27 -29.96 -11.44 57.71
N ASP A 28 -29.38 -12.39 58.44
CA ASP A 28 -28.31 -12.15 59.41
C ASP A 28 -26.91 -12.36 58.82
N ILE A 29 -26.82 -13.10 57.69
CA ILE A 29 -25.58 -13.33 56.95
C ILE A 29 -24.81 -12.03 56.64
N PRO A 30 -25.43 -10.95 56.12
CA PRO A 30 -24.72 -9.70 55.86
C PRO A 30 -24.02 -9.13 57.09
N VAL A 31 -24.64 -9.23 58.27
CA VAL A 31 -24.10 -8.70 59.53
C VAL A 31 -22.93 -9.55 60.02
N LEU A 32 -23.03 -10.88 59.88
CA LEU A 32 -21.94 -11.80 60.20
C LEU A 32 -20.72 -11.58 59.31
N LEU A 33 -20.93 -11.29 58.02
CA LEU A 33 -19.85 -10.98 57.07
C LEU A 33 -19.09 -9.70 57.42
N LEU A 34 -19.65 -8.77 58.19
CA LEU A 34 -18.91 -7.58 58.65
C LEU A 34 -17.76 -7.93 59.59
N LYS A 35 -17.85 -9.03 60.35
CA LYS A 35 -16.76 -9.50 61.22
C LYS A 35 -15.50 -9.86 60.41
N LEU A 36 -15.62 -10.10 59.11
CA LEU A 36 -14.48 -10.29 58.21
C LEU A 36 -13.58 -9.05 58.13
N LYS A 37 -14.14 -7.84 58.31
CA LYS A 37 -13.37 -6.60 58.31
C LYS A 37 -12.33 -6.61 59.43
N GLU A 38 -12.74 -7.00 60.64
CA GLU A 38 -11.84 -7.11 61.79
C GLU A 38 -10.72 -8.13 61.55
N ILE A 39 -11.06 -9.28 60.98
CA ILE A 39 -10.08 -10.34 60.64
C ILE A 39 -9.08 -9.84 59.60
N LEU A 40 -9.53 -9.17 58.55
CA LEU A 40 -8.66 -8.60 57.52
C LEU A 40 -7.73 -7.50 58.07
N THR A 41 -8.24 -6.66 58.98
CA THR A 41 -7.44 -5.60 59.62
C THR A 41 -6.46 -6.09 60.67
N SER A 42 -6.64 -7.32 61.18
CA SER A 42 -5.77 -7.90 62.21
C SER A 42 -4.36 -8.25 61.68
N ALA A 43 -4.19 -8.36 60.37
CA ALA A 43 -2.90 -8.61 59.73
C ALA A 43 -2.42 -7.37 58.96
N SER A 44 -1.11 -7.13 58.95
CA SER A 44 -0.55 -5.99 58.20
C SER A 44 -0.70 -6.19 56.68
N PRO A 45 -0.98 -5.13 55.90
CA PRO A 45 -1.16 -5.22 54.46
C PRO A 45 0.07 -5.82 53.77
N GLY A 46 -0.12 -6.90 53.02
CA GLY A 46 0.97 -7.56 52.26
C GLY A 46 1.82 -8.56 53.06
N SER A 47 1.54 -8.76 54.35
CA SER A 47 2.17 -9.82 55.14
C SER A 47 1.80 -11.23 54.64
N ASN A 48 2.65 -12.21 54.96
CA ASN A 48 2.35 -13.62 54.68
C ASN A 48 1.08 -14.09 55.42
N GLU A 49 0.79 -13.51 56.58
CA GLU A 49 -0.45 -13.75 57.34
C GLU A 49 -1.67 -13.22 56.60
N SER A 50 -1.62 -11.99 56.06
CA SER A 50 -2.69 -11.42 55.25
C SER A 50 -2.96 -12.24 53.98
N LYS A 51 -1.91 -12.71 53.30
CA LYS A 51 -2.05 -13.59 52.14
C LYS A 51 -2.71 -14.93 52.49
N LYS A 52 -2.33 -15.52 53.64
CA LYS A 52 -2.91 -16.76 54.13
C LYS A 52 -4.39 -16.59 54.51
N ILE A 53 -4.73 -15.53 55.25
CA ILE A 53 -6.12 -15.21 55.60
C ILE A 53 -6.97 -15.10 54.32
N LYS A 54 -6.50 -14.40 53.29
CA LYS A 54 -7.24 -14.27 52.03
C LYS A 54 -7.42 -15.61 51.31
N GLN A 55 -6.41 -16.47 51.33
CA GLN A 55 -6.51 -17.84 50.78
C GLN A 55 -7.57 -18.64 51.54
N ASP A 56 -7.54 -18.62 52.87
CA ASP A 56 -8.51 -19.31 53.72
C ASP A 56 -9.94 -18.79 53.47
N LEU A 57 -10.13 -17.47 53.33
CA LEU A 57 -11.43 -16.87 53.00
C LEU A 57 -11.96 -17.29 51.62
N TYR A 58 -11.07 -17.49 50.64
CA TYR A 58 -11.44 -17.96 49.31
C TYR A 58 -11.85 -19.44 49.34
N TYR A 59 -11.06 -20.31 49.97
CA TYR A 59 -11.34 -21.75 50.02
C TYR A 59 -12.51 -22.11 50.95
N CYS A 60 -12.88 -21.24 51.88
CA CYS A 60 -14.11 -21.38 52.68
C CYS A 60 -15.35 -20.78 51.99
N ASP A 61 -15.27 -20.42 50.71
CA ASP A 61 -16.34 -19.82 49.90
C ASP A 61 -16.93 -18.50 50.45
N LEU A 62 -16.30 -17.88 51.44
CA LEU A 62 -16.78 -16.64 52.06
C LEU A 62 -16.79 -15.46 51.08
N VAL A 63 -15.84 -15.45 50.13
CA VAL A 63 -15.82 -14.48 49.03
C VAL A 63 -17.07 -14.65 48.13
N GLN A 64 -17.50 -15.88 47.89
CA GLN A 64 -18.70 -16.17 47.09
C GLN A 64 -19.98 -15.80 47.85
N TYR A 65 -20.02 -16.03 49.17
CA TYR A 65 -21.12 -15.54 50.02
C TYR A 65 -21.22 -14.02 49.97
N CYS A 66 -20.11 -13.28 50.07
CA CYS A 66 -20.11 -11.81 49.89
C CYS A 66 -20.72 -11.40 48.53
N LEU A 67 -20.39 -12.12 47.45
CA LEU A 67 -20.95 -11.84 46.12
C LEU A 67 -22.47 -12.04 46.04
N LEU A 68 -22.96 -13.15 46.62
CA LEU A 68 -24.39 -13.46 46.63
C LEU A 68 -25.18 -12.42 47.41
N VAL A 69 -24.67 -12.03 48.58
CA VAL A 69 -25.34 -11.12 49.49
C VAL A 69 -25.39 -9.70 48.94
N LEU A 70 -24.43 -9.26 48.12
CA LEU A 70 -24.46 -7.94 47.46
C LEU A 70 -25.63 -7.76 46.48
N LYS A 71 -26.22 -8.85 45.97
CA LYS A 71 -27.38 -8.80 45.06
C LYS A 71 -28.72 -8.64 45.80
N GLN A 72 -28.75 -8.87 47.11
CA GLN A 72 -29.97 -8.84 47.93
C GLN A 72 -30.51 -7.42 48.15
N ASP A 73 -31.74 -7.30 48.66
CA ASP A 73 -32.34 -6.02 49.03
C ASP A 73 -32.12 -5.66 50.50
N TYR A 74 -31.31 -4.63 50.75
CA TYR A 74 -30.88 -4.22 52.08
C TYR A 74 -31.87 -3.30 52.80
N THR A 75 -33.10 -3.13 52.30
CA THR A 75 -34.11 -2.32 53.02
C THR A 75 -34.54 -2.94 54.35
N LYS A 76 -34.43 -4.26 54.51
CA LYS A 76 -34.85 -5.01 55.71
C LYS A 76 -33.67 -5.60 56.50
N VAL A 77 -32.45 -5.40 56.02
CA VAL A 77 -31.23 -5.94 56.63
C VAL A 77 -30.77 -4.97 57.74
N PRO A 78 -30.34 -5.47 58.91
CA PRO A 78 -29.76 -4.62 59.96
C PRO A 78 -28.56 -3.82 59.43
N GLY A 79 -28.54 -2.51 59.69
CA GLY A 79 -27.54 -1.57 59.15
C GLY A 79 -27.80 -1.13 57.70
N GLY A 80 -28.80 -1.69 57.03
CA GLY A 80 -29.31 -1.19 55.75
C GLY A 80 -28.27 -1.17 54.63
N TRP A 81 -28.26 -0.08 53.85
CA TRP A 81 -27.36 0.09 52.70
C TRP A 81 -25.90 0.33 53.09
N THR A 82 -25.65 0.77 54.33
CA THR A 82 -24.28 0.93 54.85
C THR A 82 -23.60 -0.44 54.99
N THR A 83 -24.34 -1.46 55.44
CA THR A 83 -23.87 -2.85 55.49
C THR A 83 -23.46 -3.35 54.11
N ALA A 84 -24.27 -3.07 53.07
CA ALA A 84 -23.95 -3.45 51.70
C ALA A 84 -22.65 -2.78 51.19
N ALA A 85 -22.47 -1.49 51.48
CA ALA A 85 -21.28 -0.74 51.10
C ALA A 85 -20.02 -1.26 51.80
N GLN A 86 -20.12 -1.65 53.07
CA GLN A 86 -19.00 -2.26 53.80
C GLN A 86 -18.67 -3.67 53.29
N ILE A 87 -19.67 -4.49 52.93
CA ILE A 87 -19.42 -5.79 52.31
C ILE A 87 -18.75 -5.62 50.94
N ALA A 88 -19.12 -4.60 50.16
CA ALA A 88 -18.46 -4.26 48.91
C ALA A 88 -16.98 -3.91 49.11
N GLU A 89 -16.66 -3.13 50.15
CA GLU A 89 -15.29 -2.82 50.55
C GLU A 89 -14.52 -4.11 50.92
N ILE A 90 -15.07 -4.95 51.79
CA ILE A 90 -14.48 -6.23 52.22
C ILE A 90 -14.21 -7.13 51.00
N LEU A 91 -15.19 -7.28 50.10
CA LEU A 91 -15.05 -8.08 48.90
C LEU A 91 -13.86 -7.61 48.05
N SER A 92 -13.73 -6.30 47.83
CA SER A 92 -12.61 -5.75 47.06
C SER A 92 -11.26 -6.02 47.74
N GLN A 93 -11.19 -5.93 49.08
CA GLN A 93 -9.97 -6.18 49.85
C GLN A 93 -9.56 -7.66 49.86
N CYS A 94 -10.54 -8.57 49.90
CA CYS A 94 -10.31 -10.01 49.79
C CYS A 94 -9.74 -10.40 48.43
N CYS A 95 -10.28 -9.83 47.35
CA CYS A 95 -9.88 -10.18 45.99
C CYS A 95 -8.51 -9.61 45.58
N VAL A 96 -8.11 -8.44 46.11
CA VAL A 96 -6.83 -7.80 45.74
C VAL A 96 -5.67 -8.40 46.53
N GLY A 97 -4.62 -8.84 45.83
CA GLY A 97 -3.43 -9.45 46.43
C GLY A 97 -3.61 -10.91 46.88
N LEU A 98 -4.67 -11.57 46.43
CA LEU A 98 -4.89 -13.01 46.61
C LEU A 98 -4.07 -13.80 45.58
N GLU A 99 -3.24 -14.72 46.06
CA GLU A 99 -2.56 -15.72 45.23
C GLU A 99 -3.35 -17.03 45.30
N VAL A 100 -4.18 -17.30 44.29
CA VAL A 100 -4.89 -18.58 44.15
C VAL A 100 -3.87 -19.67 43.79
N LYS A 101 -4.01 -20.89 44.30
CA LYS A 101 -3.05 -22.00 44.02
C LYS A 101 -3.63 -23.10 43.14
N THR A 102 -4.93 -23.37 43.21
CA THR A 102 -5.54 -24.55 42.56
C THR A 102 -6.59 -24.26 41.49
N GLU A 103 -7.11 -23.02 41.35
CA GLU A 103 -8.20 -22.70 40.41
C GLU A 103 -8.08 -21.28 39.82
N HIS A 104 -6.99 -21.00 39.10
CA HIS A 104 -6.71 -19.63 38.64
C HIS A 104 -7.75 -19.15 37.62
N GLU A 105 -8.14 -20.00 36.66
CA GLU A 105 -9.07 -19.60 35.59
C GLU A 105 -10.47 -19.27 36.12
N GLU A 106 -10.97 -20.00 37.10
CA GLU A 106 -12.28 -19.74 37.71
C GLU A 106 -12.29 -18.39 38.44
N PHE A 107 -11.21 -18.09 39.17
CA PHE A 107 -11.06 -16.82 39.86
C PHE A 107 -11.01 -15.64 38.88
N TYR A 108 -10.13 -15.69 37.88
CA TYR A 108 -9.91 -14.57 36.95
C TYR A 108 -11.04 -14.40 35.92
N ASN A 109 -11.61 -15.50 35.40
CA ASN A 109 -12.58 -15.44 34.31
C ASN A 109 -14.04 -15.44 34.77
N LYS A 110 -14.35 -15.93 35.98
CA LYS A 110 -15.73 -15.96 36.49
C LYS A 110 -15.93 -15.10 37.73
N LEU A 111 -15.11 -15.32 38.77
CA LEU A 111 -15.34 -14.66 40.06
C LEU A 111 -15.08 -13.15 39.99
N LEU A 112 -13.93 -12.71 39.50
CA LEU A 112 -13.60 -11.28 39.44
C LEU A 112 -14.53 -10.46 38.52
N PRO A 113 -14.94 -10.95 37.33
CA PRO A 113 -15.96 -10.28 36.52
C PRO A 113 -17.32 -10.23 37.23
N SER A 114 -17.73 -11.30 37.90
CA SER A 114 -18.98 -11.35 38.70
C SER A 114 -18.94 -10.40 39.90
N ALA A 115 -17.78 -10.24 40.53
CA ALA A 115 -17.54 -9.26 41.59
C ALA A 115 -17.72 -7.84 41.08
N THR A 116 -17.06 -7.52 39.97
CA THR A 116 -17.20 -6.23 39.30
C THR A 116 -18.65 -5.94 38.92
N ASP A 117 -19.36 -6.91 38.35
CA ASP A 117 -20.78 -6.77 37.98
C ASP A 117 -21.67 -6.54 39.21
N SER A 118 -21.45 -7.29 40.29
CA SER A 118 -22.24 -7.17 41.53
C SER A 118 -22.01 -5.81 42.21
N LEU A 119 -20.77 -5.31 42.21
CA LEU A 119 -20.44 -3.97 42.73
C LEU A 119 -21.09 -2.86 41.90
N LEU A 120 -21.03 -2.95 40.57
CA LEU A 120 -21.68 -1.99 39.67
C LEU A 120 -23.20 -2.03 39.80
N PHE A 121 -23.78 -3.21 39.95
CA PHE A 121 -25.21 -3.38 40.21
C PHE A 121 -25.62 -2.74 41.53
N LEU A 122 -24.85 -2.94 42.62
CA LEU A 122 -25.08 -2.27 43.89
C LEU A 122 -24.99 -0.75 43.76
N GLY A 123 -23.96 -0.25 43.06
CA GLY A 123 -23.81 1.17 42.76
C GLY A 123 -25.04 1.75 42.05
N ARG A 124 -25.59 1.05 41.05
CA ARG A 124 -26.82 1.45 40.36
C ARG A 124 -28.02 1.50 41.30
N ARG A 125 -28.16 0.55 42.23
CA ARG A 125 -29.27 0.55 43.20
C ARG A 125 -29.15 1.67 44.22
N LEU A 126 -27.94 1.96 44.69
CA LEU A 126 -27.65 3.10 45.56
C LEU A 126 -27.97 4.41 44.85
N HIS A 127 -27.52 4.57 43.60
CA HIS A 127 -27.86 5.72 42.76
C HIS A 127 -29.37 5.89 42.60
N ALA A 128 -30.10 4.81 42.28
CA ALA A 128 -31.55 4.87 42.12
C ALA A 128 -32.30 5.27 43.41
N ARG A 129 -31.76 4.94 44.59
CA ARG A 129 -32.30 5.38 45.88
C ARG A 129 -31.92 6.80 46.21
N PHE A 130 -30.68 7.20 45.94
CA PHE A 130 -30.22 8.58 46.07
C PHE A 130 -31.14 9.54 45.31
N VAL A 131 -31.48 9.22 44.06
CA VAL A 131 -32.38 10.05 43.23
C VAL A 131 -33.81 10.11 43.78
N ARG A 132 -34.27 9.06 44.48
CA ARG A 132 -35.63 8.99 45.05
C ARG A 132 -35.73 9.56 46.47
N ALA A 133 -34.61 9.74 47.17
CA ALA A 133 -34.59 10.19 48.55
C ALA A 133 -35.01 11.66 48.62
N ILE A 134 -35.97 11.96 49.51
CA ILE A 134 -36.54 13.30 49.68
C ILE A 134 -35.77 14.09 50.75
N LYS A 135 -35.26 13.41 51.78
CA LYS A 135 -34.52 14.05 52.88
C LYS A 135 -33.03 14.12 52.56
N ASP A 136 -32.41 15.25 52.89
CA ASP A 136 -30.99 15.48 52.64
C ASP A 136 -30.08 14.55 53.45
N GLU A 137 -30.47 14.18 54.67
CA GLU A 137 -29.74 13.21 55.51
C GLU A 137 -29.66 11.83 54.83
N GLU A 138 -30.79 11.33 54.33
CA GLU A 138 -30.88 10.06 53.60
C GLU A 138 -30.10 10.13 52.28
N ARG A 139 -30.16 11.27 51.57
CA ARG A 139 -29.36 11.50 50.34
C ARG A 139 -27.87 11.44 50.64
N ASN A 140 -27.41 12.10 51.69
CA ASN A 140 -26.00 12.10 52.09
C ASN A 140 -25.51 10.70 52.47
N GLU A 141 -26.35 9.93 53.17
CA GLU A 141 -26.03 8.54 53.52
C GLU A 141 -25.91 7.65 52.27
N PHE A 142 -26.86 7.75 51.32
CA PHE A 142 -26.77 7.02 50.06
C PHE A 142 -25.58 7.44 49.20
N LEU A 143 -25.25 8.74 49.18
CA LEU A 143 -24.08 9.24 48.47
C LEU A 143 -22.78 8.73 49.09
N HIS A 144 -22.70 8.68 50.42
CA HIS A 144 -21.57 8.10 51.13
C HIS A 144 -21.39 6.62 50.77
N CYS A 145 -22.47 5.83 50.89
CA CYS A 145 -22.47 4.42 50.50
C CYS A 145 -22.05 4.24 49.03
N PHE A 146 -22.56 5.10 48.14
CA PHE A 146 -22.21 5.07 46.72
C PHE A 146 -20.72 5.33 46.50
N ARG A 147 -20.13 6.33 47.18
CA ARG A 147 -18.69 6.61 47.12
C ARG A 147 -17.87 5.41 47.59
N THR A 148 -18.24 4.79 48.72
CA THR A 148 -17.58 3.58 49.23
C THR A 148 -17.59 2.44 48.19
N VAL A 149 -18.73 2.22 47.52
CA VAL A 149 -18.81 1.20 46.47
C VAL A 149 -17.96 1.57 45.26
N THR A 150 -17.93 2.83 44.83
CA THR A 150 -17.06 3.25 43.71
C THR A 150 -15.58 3.17 44.06
N ASP A 151 -15.20 3.43 45.31
CA ASP A 151 -13.82 3.29 45.80
C ASP A 151 -13.42 1.81 45.84
N ALA A 152 -14.33 0.92 46.24
CA ALA A 152 -14.12 -0.53 46.18
C ALA A 152 -13.90 -1.03 44.74
N ILE A 153 -14.64 -0.48 43.75
CA ILE A 153 -14.42 -0.78 42.33
C ILE A 153 -13.06 -0.27 41.87
N CYS A 154 -12.67 0.97 42.24
CA CYS A 154 -11.35 1.52 41.94
C CYS A 154 -10.23 0.62 42.51
N TRP A 155 -10.36 0.20 43.76
CA TRP A 155 -9.41 -0.68 44.44
C TRP A 155 -9.26 -2.02 43.72
N LEU A 156 -10.39 -2.63 43.35
CA LEU A 156 -10.41 -3.89 42.62
C LEU A 156 -9.74 -3.78 41.24
N CYS A 157 -10.05 -2.73 40.48
CA CYS A 157 -9.41 -2.47 39.17
C CYS A 157 -7.91 -2.16 39.31
N GLY A 158 -7.52 -1.46 40.39
CA GLY A 158 -6.13 -1.16 40.72
C GLY A 158 -5.31 -2.43 40.98
N GLY A 159 -5.89 -3.42 41.64
CA GLY A 159 -5.26 -4.72 41.86
C GLY A 159 -5.28 -5.65 40.63
N HIS A 160 -6.32 -5.52 39.79
CA HIS A 160 -6.58 -6.42 38.66
C HIS A 160 -6.86 -5.64 37.38
N ILE A 161 -5.79 -5.28 36.68
CA ILE A 161 -5.76 -4.40 35.50
C ILE A 161 -6.71 -4.83 34.36
N HIS A 162 -6.95 -6.13 34.20
CA HIS A 162 -7.84 -6.69 33.16
C HIS A 162 -9.32 -6.34 33.39
N LEU A 163 -9.72 -6.06 34.64
CA LEU A 163 -11.12 -5.74 34.95
C LEU A 163 -11.56 -4.37 34.43
N VAL A 164 -10.61 -3.50 34.09
CA VAL A 164 -10.91 -2.21 33.47
C VAL A 164 -11.74 -2.39 32.19
N GLU A 165 -11.38 -3.35 31.35
CA GLU A 165 -12.16 -3.69 30.15
C GLU A 165 -13.58 -4.13 30.51
N ASN A 166 -13.72 -4.99 31.52
CA ASN A 166 -15.01 -5.51 31.96
C ASN A 166 -15.91 -4.40 32.51
N VAL A 167 -15.36 -3.43 33.26
CA VAL A 167 -16.12 -2.28 33.75
C VAL A 167 -16.64 -1.42 32.60
N LEU A 168 -15.78 -1.07 31.64
CA LEU A 168 -16.14 -0.19 30.53
C LEU A 168 -17.22 -0.79 29.63
N GLN A 169 -17.26 -2.12 29.51
CA GLN A 169 -18.27 -2.85 28.73
C GLN A 169 -19.54 -3.21 29.52
N ASN A 170 -19.55 -2.99 30.85
CA ASN A 170 -20.66 -3.40 31.69
C ASN A 170 -21.88 -2.48 31.51
N LYS A 171 -23.08 -3.09 31.36
CA LYS A 171 -24.35 -2.36 31.18
C LYS A 171 -24.72 -1.49 32.39
N HIS A 172 -24.41 -1.93 33.60
CA HIS A 172 -24.65 -1.15 34.83
C HIS A 172 -23.74 0.07 34.89
N PHE A 173 -22.48 -0.04 34.47
CA PHE A 173 -21.57 1.09 34.37
C PHE A 173 -22.06 2.12 33.35
N GLN A 174 -22.47 1.67 32.15
CA GLN A 174 -23.03 2.54 31.11
C GLN A 174 -24.25 3.33 31.63
N GLN A 175 -25.15 2.66 32.36
CA GLN A 175 -26.31 3.30 32.97
C GLN A 175 -25.95 4.29 34.08
N LEU A 176 -24.91 4.01 34.86
CA LEU A 176 -24.37 4.95 35.85
C LEU A 176 -23.72 6.16 35.19
N LEU A 177 -23.12 6.00 34.01
CA LEU A 177 -22.52 7.09 33.25
C LEU A 177 -23.59 8.05 32.71
N THR A 178 -24.73 7.59 32.21
CA THR A 178 -25.82 8.44 31.68
C THR A 178 -26.55 9.28 32.75
N THR A 179 -26.14 9.24 34.01
CA THR A 179 -26.80 9.98 35.09
C THR A 179 -26.62 11.50 34.97
N ASP A 180 -27.70 12.26 35.11
CA ASP A 180 -27.69 13.73 35.00
C ASP A 180 -27.46 14.44 36.35
N ASP A 181 -27.55 13.72 37.47
CA ASP A 181 -27.33 14.30 38.79
C ASP A 181 -25.86 14.75 38.96
N ALA A 182 -25.68 15.96 39.48
CA ALA A 182 -24.38 16.61 39.56
C ALA A 182 -23.41 15.90 40.52
N GLU A 183 -23.89 15.36 41.63
CA GLU A 183 -23.05 14.76 42.67
C GLU A 183 -22.62 13.35 42.26
N THR A 184 -23.58 12.53 41.83
CA THR A 184 -23.31 11.16 41.40
C THR A 184 -22.53 11.13 40.09
N SER A 185 -22.81 12.04 39.14
CA SER A 185 -22.00 12.17 37.93
C SER A 185 -20.57 12.58 38.26
N THR A 186 -20.32 13.38 39.29
CA THR A 186 -18.95 13.72 39.70
C THR A 186 -18.23 12.48 40.23
N VAL A 187 -18.88 11.68 41.07
CA VAL A 187 -18.32 10.42 41.59
C VAL A 187 -18.02 9.43 40.46
N ILE A 188 -18.92 9.29 39.48
CA ILE A 188 -18.70 8.39 38.33
C ILE A 188 -17.59 8.90 37.40
N LEU A 189 -17.47 10.20 37.17
CA LEU A 189 -16.35 10.75 36.40
C LEU A 189 -15.02 10.52 37.12
N THR A 190 -14.97 10.64 38.45
CA THR A 190 -13.76 10.31 39.22
C THR A 190 -13.42 8.82 39.20
N LEU A 191 -14.44 7.95 39.28
CA LEU A 191 -14.28 6.50 39.12
C LEU A 191 -13.67 6.17 37.75
N LEU A 192 -14.25 6.70 36.68
CA LEU A 192 -13.75 6.49 35.32
C LEU A 192 -12.32 7.01 35.17
N GLN A 193 -12.00 8.16 35.75
CA GLN A 193 -10.66 8.73 35.69
C GLN A 193 -9.63 7.85 36.39
N ASN A 194 -9.96 7.30 37.55
CA ASN A 194 -9.08 6.42 38.30
C ASN A 194 -8.85 5.10 37.54
N ILE A 195 -9.91 4.50 37.02
CA ILE A 195 -9.86 3.26 36.25
C ILE A 195 -9.00 3.42 34.98
N LEU A 196 -9.20 4.50 34.22
CA LEU A 196 -8.42 4.75 33.00
C LEU A 196 -6.97 5.12 33.30
N ARG A 197 -6.67 5.73 34.45
CA ARG A 197 -5.28 5.94 34.90
C ARG A 197 -4.57 4.62 35.21
N THR A 198 -5.28 3.63 35.71
CA THR A 198 -4.72 2.30 35.97
C THR A 198 -4.40 1.57 34.67
N ASN A 199 -5.28 1.64 33.66
CA ASN A 199 -5.07 0.97 32.38
C ASN A 199 -5.72 1.71 31.22
N SER A 200 -5.02 2.71 30.69
CA SER A 200 -5.50 3.49 29.55
C SER A 200 -5.56 2.66 28.26
N LYS A 201 -4.70 1.63 28.13
CA LYS A 201 -4.65 0.73 26.98
C LYS A 201 -5.89 -0.17 26.85
N ALA A 202 -6.66 -0.35 27.92
CA ALA A 202 -7.93 -1.08 27.87
C ALA A 202 -8.90 -0.46 26.86
N LEU A 203 -8.83 0.85 26.60
CA LEU A 203 -9.68 1.54 25.63
C LEU A 203 -9.56 0.99 24.21
N VAL A 204 -8.41 0.43 23.84
CA VAL A 204 -8.18 -0.17 22.51
C VAL A 204 -8.81 -1.58 22.41
N GLN A 205 -8.99 -2.25 23.55
CA GLN A 205 -9.54 -3.62 23.63
C GLN A 205 -11.07 -3.63 23.73
N VAL A 206 -11.67 -2.50 24.17
CA VAL A 206 -13.11 -2.34 24.31
C VAL A 206 -13.81 -2.33 22.96
N THR A 207 -15.02 -2.89 22.91
CA THR A 207 -15.86 -2.87 21.70
C THR A 207 -16.16 -1.46 21.21
N GLU A 208 -16.17 -1.27 19.89
CA GLU A 208 -16.45 0.03 19.24
C GLU A 208 -17.76 0.68 19.74
N LYS A 209 -18.80 -0.14 20.01
CA LYS A 209 -20.07 0.34 20.57
C LYS A 209 -19.92 0.97 21.95
N ALA A 210 -19.18 0.32 22.85
CA ALA A 210 -18.97 0.81 24.20
C ALA A 210 -18.06 2.06 24.21
N LEU A 211 -17.04 2.09 23.34
CA LEU A 211 -16.20 3.26 23.14
C LEU A 211 -17.00 4.46 22.64
N HIS A 212 -17.82 4.29 21.60
CA HIS A 212 -18.67 5.36 21.08
C HIS A 212 -19.67 5.87 22.12
N PHE A 213 -20.29 4.97 22.89
CA PHE A 213 -21.18 5.35 23.98
C PHE A 213 -20.46 6.22 25.02
N LEU A 214 -19.25 5.81 25.44
CA LEU A 214 -18.44 6.55 26.40
C LEU A 214 -18.08 7.95 25.87
N LEU A 215 -17.68 8.05 24.60
CA LEU A 215 -17.39 9.33 23.96
C LEU A 215 -18.63 10.22 23.85
N ASP A 216 -19.77 9.65 23.44
CA ASP A 216 -21.04 10.38 23.30
C ASP A 216 -21.48 10.97 24.64
N GLU A 217 -21.41 10.19 25.72
CA GLU A 217 -21.76 10.63 27.07
C GLU A 217 -20.78 11.68 27.63
N LEU A 218 -19.47 11.53 27.41
CA LEU A 218 -18.50 12.54 27.84
C LEU A 218 -18.68 13.87 27.07
N VAL A 219 -18.91 13.80 25.75
CA VAL A 219 -19.18 14.98 24.91
C VAL A 219 -20.51 15.63 25.28
N TYR A 220 -21.53 14.85 25.62
CA TYR A 220 -22.78 15.38 26.15
C TYR A 220 -22.58 16.08 27.49
N LYS A 221 -21.92 15.42 28.46
CA LYS A 221 -21.67 15.98 29.80
C LYS A 221 -20.85 17.25 29.78
N ILE A 222 -19.84 17.37 28.91
CA ILE A 222 -19.08 18.61 28.79
C ILE A 222 -19.89 19.73 28.15
N SER A 223 -20.85 19.39 27.29
CA SER A 223 -21.71 20.37 26.64
C SER A 223 -22.85 20.84 27.55
N SER A 224 -23.31 19.98 28.46
CA SER A 224 -24.43 20.27 29.38
C SER A 224 -23.99 20.89 30.70
N THR A 225 -22.76 20.63 31.17
CA THR A 225 -22.28 21.18 32.44
C THR A 225 -21.86 22.64 32.33
N THR A 226 -22.22 23.45 33.33
CA THR A 226 -21.76 24.83 33.48
C THR A 226 -20.66 24.98 34.53
N HIS A 227 -20.41 23.94 35.33
CA HIS A 227 -19.51 23.97 36.47
C HIS A 227 -18.05 23.71 36.05
N PRO A 228 -17.10 24.65 36.30
CA PRO A 228 -15.71 24.52 35.84
C PRO A 228 -14.99 23.25 36.32
N ALA A 229 -15.22 22.83 37.58
CA ALA A 229 -14.59 21.61 38.11
C ALA A 229 -15.00 20.34 37.34
N ARG A 230 -16.28 20.22 36.96
CA ARG A 230 -16.79 19.09 36.17
C ARG A 230 -16.30 19.15 34.73
N GLY A 231 -16.34 20.34 34.11
CA GLY A 231 -15.78 20.55 32.77
C GLY A 231 -14.30 20.16 32.70
N ASN A 232 -13.49 20.56 33.68
CA ASN A 232 -12.08 20.17 33.78
C ASN A 232 -11.90 18.66 33.96
N ALA A 233 -12.73 18.01 34.80
CA ALA A 233 -12.68 16.56 34.98
C ALA A 233 -12.99 15.82 33.67
N THR A 234 -14.01 16.26 32.93
CA THR A 234 -14.36 15.69 31.61
C THR A 234 -13.28 15.95 30.55
N ILE A 235 -12.69 17.14 30.49
CA ILE A 235 -11.55 17.40 29.59
C ILE A 235 -10.36 16.51 29.92
N LYS A 236 -10.03 16.35 31.20
CA LYS A 236 -8.93 15.45 31.62
C LYS A 236 -9.20 14.00 31.20
N LEU A 237 -10.45 13.55 31.26
CA LEU A 237 -10.85 12.22 30.77
C LEU A 237 -10.68 12.11 29.26
N LEU A 238 -11.19 13.09 28.51
CA LEU A 238 -11.04 13.13 27.06
C LEU A 238 -9.56 13.15 26.64
N LEU A 239 -8.72 13.90 27.35
CA LEU A 239 -7.27 13.89 27.16
C LEU A 239 -6.66 12.50 27.35
N VAL A 240 -6.95 11.84 28.47
CA VAL A 240 -6.46 10.48 28.74
C VAL A 240 -6.89 9.51 27.64
N ILE A 241 -8.12 9.63 27.14
CA ILE A 241 -8.64 8.81 26.03
C ILE A 241 -7.86 9.10 24.74
N THR A 242 -7.67 10.36 24.37
CA THR A 242 -6.94 10.74 23.16
C THR A 242 -5.44 10.45 23.21
N GLU A 243 -4.84 10.48 24.40
CA GLU A 243 -3.43 10.11 24.60
C GLU A 243 -3.20 8.60 24.53
N SER A 244 -4.26 7.79 24.65
CA SER A 244 -4.17 6.33 24.64
C SER A 244 -3.90 5.77 23.24
N ASP A 245 -4.55 6.34 22.21
CA ASP A 245 -4.38 5.93 20.81
C ASP A 245 -4.76 7.08 19.86
N ALA A 246 -3.93 7.28 18.82
CA ALA A 246 -4.14 8.31 17.81
C ALA A 246 -5.42 8.07 16.99
N GLN A 247 -5.81 6.80 16.76
CA GLN A 247 -7.05 6.52 16.02
C GLN A 247 -8.30 7.05 16.73
N LEU A 248 -8.26 7.17 18.06
CA LEU A 248 -9.37 7.73 18.85
C LEU A 248 -9.54 9.22 18.58
N VAL A 249 -8.45 9.96 18.40
CA VAL A 249 -8.49 11.38 18.02
C VAL A 249 -9.17 11.53 16.65
N THR A 250 -8.78 10.71 15.68
CA THR A 250 -9.38 10.73 14.33
C THR A 250 -10.87 10.40 14.39
N THR A 251 -11.25 9.41 15.21
CA THR A 251 -12.65 9.00 15.42
C THR A 251 -13.48 10.12 16.04
N MET A 252 -12.94 10.81 17.06
CA MET A 252 -13.59 11.95 17.70
C MET A 252 -13.79 13.12 16.73
N ILE A 253 -12.78 13.45 15.92
CA ILE A 253 -12.87 14.52 14.92
C ILE A 253 -13.93 14.20 13.86
N ALA A 254 -13.95 12.96 13.37
CA ALA A 254 -14.91 12.52 12.36
C ALA A 254 -16.36 12.57 12.86
N ARG A 255 -16.58 12.18 14.13
CA ARG A 255 -17.91 12.07 14.74
C ARG A 255 -18.47 13.38 15.26
N TYR A 256 -17.66 14.20 15.94
CA TYR A 256 -18.12 15.42 16.63
C TYR A 256 -17.66 16.70 15.91
N LYS A 257 -18.25 16.95 14.75
CA LYS A 257 -17.98 18.18 13.98
C LYS A 257 -18.36 19.41 14.79
N GLY A 258 -17.37 20.26 15.07
CA GLY A 258 -17.56 21.49 15.84
C GLY A 258 -17.27 21.36 17.34
N LEU A 259 -16.85 20.19 17.84
CA LEU A 259 -16.44 20.00 19.23
C LEU A 259 -15.39 21.04 19.65
N GLN A 260 -14.36 21.23 18.82
CA GLN A 260 -13.32 22.22 19.06
C GLN A 260 -13.88 23.65 19.22
N THR A 261 -14.84 24.04 18.38
CA THR A 261 -15.47 25.37 18.45
C THR A 261 -16.37 25.53 19.67
N LEU A 262 -17.02 24.44 20.10
CA LEU A 262 -17.84 24.43 21.32
C LEU A 262 -16.93 24.59 22.53
N LEU A 263 -15.86 23.82 22.61
CA LEU A 263 -14.93 23.83 23.73
C LEU A 263 -14.21 25.18 23.88
N SER A 264 -13.73 25.75 22.78
CA SER A 264 -13.07 27.06 22.81
C SER A 264 -14.04 28.20 23.19
N LYS A 265 -15.32 28.14 22.77
CA LYS A 265 -16.28 29.17 23.16
C LYS A 265 -16.77 29.05 24.59
N GLN A 266 -17.01 27.82 25.06
CA GLN A 266 -17.64 27.60 26.36
C GLN A 266 -16.65 27.64 27.54
N TRP A 267 -15.42 27.16 27.33
CA TRP A 267 -14.51 26.85 28.44
C TRP A 267 -13.27 27.73 28.54
N THR A 268 -12.98 28.56 27.53
CA THR A 268 -11.84 29.49 27.58
C THR A 268 -12.01 30.50 28.72
N GLY A 269 -10.97 30.64 29.54
CA GLY A 269 -10.96 31.55 30.70
C GLY A 269 -11.69 31.02 31.93
N LYS A 270 -12.04 29.73 31.98
CA LYS A 270 -12.72 29.09 33.13
C LYS A 270 -11.76 28.45 34.15
N GLY A 271 -10.45 28.71 34.04
CA GLY A 271 -9.45 28.33 35.06
C GLY A 271 -8.80 26.97 34.89
N PHE A 272 -8.93 26.34 33.72
CA PHE A 272 -8.25 25.07 33.39
C PHE A 272 -7.69 25.05 31.96
N ASP A 273 -7.34 26.23 31.44
CA ASP A 273 -6.94 26.45 30.05
C ASP A 273 -5.74 25.60 29.62
N LYS A 274 -4.86 25.20 30.53
CA LYS A 274 -3.74 24.30 30.21
C LYS A 274 -4.22 22.96 29.62
N ASN A 275 -5.17 22.30 30.29
CA ASN A 275 -5.68 21.01 29.82
C ASN A 275 -6.57 21.21 28.58
N LEU A 276 -7.34 22.29 28.56
CA LEU A 276 -8.18 22.64 27.41
C LEU A 276 -7.33 22.84 26.15
N ASN A 277 -6.27 23.65 26.24
CA ASN A 277 -5.39 23.94 25.11
C ASN A 277 -4.64 22.69 24.66
N GLN A 278 -4.13 21.88 25.59
CA GLN A 278 -3.50 20.60 25.23
C GLN A 278 -4.45 19.70 24.43
N PHE A 279 -5.73 19.65 24.81
CA PHE A 279 -6.74 18.88 24.09
C PHE A 279 -7.06 19.48 22.72
N LEU A 280 -7.19 20.79 22.64
CA LEU A 280 -7.44 21.51 21.37
C LEU A 280 -6.27 21.33 20.39
N ASP A 281 -5.03 21.42 20.87
CA ASP A 281 -3.83 21.23 20.06
C ASP A 281 -3.77 19.83 19.44
N LEU A 282 -4.16 18.80 20.18
CA LEU A 282 -4.27 17.42 19.67
C LEU A 282 -5.33 17.30 18.57
N LEU A 283 -6.48 17.95 18.75
CA LEU A 283 -7.54 17.98 17.72
C LEU A 283 -7.10 18.76 16.47
N ASP A 284 -6.32 19.83 16.63
CA ASP A 284 -5.82 20.67 15.53
C ASP A 284 -4.72 20.01 14.70
N ALA A 285 -3.81 19.27 15.36
CA ALA A 285 -2.73 18.56 14.70
C ALA A 285 -3.27 17.51 13.71
N GLU A 286 -4.31 16.78 14.08
CA GLU A 286 -4.93 15.79 13.19
C GLU A 286 -5.85 16.42 12.13
N ASN A 287 -6.61 17.45 12.48
CA ASN A 287 -7.43 18.20 11.51
C ASN A 287 -6.58 18.79 10.36
N SER A 288 -5.40 19.31 10.68
CA SER A 288 -4.48 19.88 9.70
C SER A 288 -3.98 18.84 8.71
N ASN A 289 -3.65 17.63 9.19
CA ASN A 289 -3.20 16.53 8.35
C ASN A 289 -4.33 16.01 7.44
N ALA A 290 -5.52 15.79 7.98
CA ALA A 290 -6.68 15.35 7.21
C ALA A 290 -7.07 16.38 6.14
N GLY A 291 -7.10 17.67 6.51
CA GLY A 291 -7.37 18.77 5.58
C GLY A 291 -6.32 18.88 4.47
N GLN A 292 -5.04 18.69 4.79
CA GLN A 292 -3.97 18.72 3.80
C GLN A 292 -4.07 17.56 2.80
N ILE A 293 -4.35 16.34 3.27
CA ILE A 293 -4.55 15.18 2.40
C ILE A 293 -5.73 15.42 1.44
N GLN A 294 -6.83 15.98 1.94
CA GLN A 294 -7.99 16.29 1.10
C GLN A 294 -7.69 17.36 0.05
N ARG A 295 -6.93 18.41 0.40
CA ARG A 295 -6.48 19.44 -0.56
C ARG A 295 -5.56 18.86 -1.63
N LEU A 296 -4.62 18.01 -1.25
CA LEU A 296 -3.73 17.33 -2.19
C LEU A 296 -4.52 16.42 -3.14
N HIS A 297 -5.52 15.71 -2.63
CA HIS A 297 -6.42 14.89 -3.44
C HIS A 297 -7.22 15.74 -4.45
N GLN A 298 -7.82 16.84 -4.00
CA GLN A 298 -8.54 17.78 -4.88
C GLN A 298 -7.63 18.37 -5.96
N ALA A 299 -6.42 18.79 -5.59
CA ALA A 299 -5.42 19.30 -6.53
C ALA A 299 -5.03 18.24 -7.57
N ALA A 300 -4.80 16.99 -7.13
CA ALA A 300 -4.52 15.87 -8.03
C ALA A 300 -5.69 15.63 -9.01
N CYS A 301 -6.93 15.61 -8.51
CA CYS A 301 -8.12 15.45 -9.36
C CYS A 301 -8.24 16.58 -10.41
N LEU A 302 -7.98 17.83 -10.02
CA LEU A 302 -7.98 18.97 -10.95
C LEU A 302 -6.90 18.82 -12.02
N ILE A 303 -5.65 18.55 -11.64
CA ILE A 303 -4.54 18.33 -12.58
C ILE A 303 -4.88 17.21 -13.57
N GLN A 304 -5.41 16.10 -13.05
CA GLN A 304 -5.82 14.97 -13.88
C GLN A 304 -6.96 15.33 -14.84
N ALA A 305 -7.97 16.07 -14.40
CA ALA A 305 -9.07 16.53 -15.24
C ALA A 305 -8.58 17.47 -16.35
N PHE A 306 -7.72 18.43 -16.02
CA PHE A 306 -7.10 19.33 -16.99
C PHE A 306 -6.25 18.57 -18.02
N TRP A 307 -5.45 17.61 -17.57
CA TRP A 307 -4.62 16.78 -18.45
C TRP A 307 -5.46 15.93 -19.41
N ARG A 308 -6.47 15.22 -18.89
CA ARG A 308 -7.41 14.44 -19.73
C ARG A 308 -8.10 15.34 -20.76
N GLY A 309 -8.57 16.52 -20.35
CA GLY A 309 -9.17 17.51 -21.25
C GLY A 309 -8.18 18.04 -22.30
N PHE A 310 -6.93 18.32 -21.92
CA PHE A 310 -5.87 18.71 -22.86
C PHE A 310 -5.60 17.63 -23.91
N GLN A 311 -5.47 16.37 -23.49
CA GLN A 311 -5.26 15.24 -24.40
C GLN A 311 -6.39 15.12 -25.43
N THR A 312 -7.65 15.18 -24.99
CA THR A 312 -8.82 15.13 -25.88
C THR A 312 -8.82 16.28 -26.88
N ARG A 313 -8.61 17.52 -26.42
CA ARG A 313 -8.53 18.70 -27.30
C ARG A 313 -7.39 18.60 -28.29
N LYS A 314 -6.22 18.08 -27.89
CA LYS A 314 -5.08 17.85 -28.78
C LYS A 314 -5.44 16.84 -29.88
N ARG A 315 -6.12 15.74 -29.56
CA ARG A 315 -6.59 14.75 -30.56
C ARG A 315 -7.61 15.37 -31.51
N LEU A 316 -8.61 16.08 -30.99
CA LEU A 316 -9.63 16.75 -31.81
C LEU A 316 -9.02 17.79 -32.76
N ARG A 317 -8.01 18.55 -32.32
CA ARG A 317 -7.30 19.50 -33.20
C ARG A 317 -6.52 18.82 -34.34
N GLN A 318 -6.07 17.58 -34.16
CA GLN A 318 -5.35 16.83 -35.19
C GLN A 318 -6.28 16.06 -36.14
N LEU A 319 -7.52 15.81 -35.74
CA LEU A 319 -8.48 15.01 -36.50
C LEU A 319 -8.79 15.59 -37.89
N PRO A 320 -9.02 16.91 -38.08
CA PRO A 320 -9.24 17.48 -39.40
C PRO A 320 -8.06 17.27 -40.35
N LYS A 321 -6.82 17.40 -39.86
CA LYS A 321 -5.61 17.17 -40.68
C LYS A 321 -5.53 15.72 -41.14
N ALA A 322 -5.81 14.78 -40.25
CA ALA A 322 -5.83 13.35 -40.58
C ALA A 322 -6.93 13.01 -41.59
N VAL A 323 -8.14 13.55 -41.41
CA VAL A 323 -9.26 13.36 -42.34
C VAL A 323 -8.95 13.97 -43.71
N THR A 324 -8.44 15.19 -43.77
CA THR A 324 -8.06 15.83 -45.04
C THR A 324 -6.95 15.07 -45.74
N ALA A 325 -5.95 14.58 -45.02
CA ALA A 325 -4.89 13.75 -45.60
C ALA A 325 -5.44 12.43 -46.17
N LEU A 326 -6.34 11.76 -45.44
CA LEU A 326 -7.00 10.54 -45.89
C LEU A 326 -7.83 10.79 -47.16
N GLN A 327 -8.67 11.83 -47.14
CA GLN A 327 -9.50 12.22 -48.29
C GLN A 327 -8.64 12.57 -49.51
N ARG A 328 -7.53 13.32 -49.32
CA ARG A 328 -6.58 13.65 -50.39
C ARG A 328 -5.94 12.39 -50.98
N ASN A 329 -5.47 11.48 -50.14
CA ASN A 329 -4.84 10.23 -50.58
C ASN A 329 -5.84 9.33 -51.32
N PHE A 330 -7.08 9.25 -50.83
CA PHE A 330 -8.14 8.50 -51.50
C PHE A 330 -8.44 9.07 -52.90
N ARG A 331 -8.59 10.39 -53.01
CA ARG A 331 -8.80 11.06 -54.31
C ARG A 331 -7.63 10.83 -55.27
N ALA A 332 -6.39 11.02 -54.79
CA ALA A 332 -5.19 10.81 -55.59
C ALA A 332 -5.05 9.35 -56.08
N ARG A 333 -5.35 8.37 -55.21
CA ARG A 333 -5.34 6.95 -55.59
C ARG A 333 -6.38 6.65 -56.66
N ARG A 334 -7.61 7.16 -56.50
CA ARG A 334 -8.68 6.97 -57.48
C ARG A 334 -8.34 7.60 -58.83
N GLU A 335 -7.73 8.78 -58.83
CA GLU A 335 -7.26 9.43 -60.04
C GLU A 335 -6.13 8.64 -60.72
N GLN A 336 -5.16 8.14 -59.95
CA GLN A 336 -4.08 7.32 -60.46
C GLN A 336 -4.59 6.02 -61.10
N GLU A 337 -5.54 5.34 -60.46
CA GLU A 337 -6.19 4.13 -60.98
C GLU A 337 -6.91 4.40 -62.31
N LEU A 338 -7.66 5.50 -62.40
CA LEU A 338 -8.30 5.94 -63.64
C LEU A 338 -7.28 6.26 -64.75
N GLN A 339 -6.20 6.97 -64.41
CA GLN A 339 -5.14 7.28 -65.37
C GLN A 339 -4.38 6.03 -65.83
N SER A 340 -4.17 5.03 -64.96
CA SER A 340 -3.57 3.76 -65.39
C SER A 340 -4.49 2.98 -66.33
N LEU A 341 -5.79 2.96 -66.07
CA LEU A 341 -6.77 2.31 -66.94
C LEU A 341 -6.85 2.99 -68.32
N LYS A 342 -6.82 4.33 -68.36
CA LYS A 342 -6.77 5.08 -69.63
C LYS A 342 -5.51 4.76 -70.41
N ARG A 343 -4.35 4.79 -69.77
CA ARG A 343 -3.07 4.43 -70.40
C ARG A 343 -3.07 3.00 -70.94
N GLN A 344 -3.60 2.03 -70.17
CA GLN A 344 -3.72 0.65 -70.63
C GLN A 344 -4.60 0.55 -71.89
N ARG A 345 -5.75 1.22 -71.92
CA ARG A 345 -6.61 1.25 -73.12
C ARG A 345 -5.93 1.92 -74.31
N GLU A 346 -5.21 3.01 -74.09
CA GLU A 346 -4.44 3.69 -75.13
C GLU A 346 -3.32 2.79 -75.68
N GLU A 347 -2.60 2.09 -74.80
CA GLU A 347 -1.55 1.12 -75.16
C GLU A 347 -2.12 -0.08 -75.93
N GLU A 348 -3.25 -0.63 -75.48
CA GLU A 348 -3.97 -1.71 -76.16
C GLU A 348 -4.42 -1.27 -77.56
N HIS A 349 -5.03 -0.10 -77.67
CA HIS A 349 -5.46 0.47 -78.95
C HIS A 349 -4.27 0.70 -79.89
N LEU A 350 -3.16 1.24 -79.38
CA LEU A 350 -1.94 1.42 -80.16
C LEU A 350 -1.35 0.08 -80.62
N CYS A 351 -1.31 -0.94 -79.74
CA CYS A 351 -0.87 -2.28 -80.10
C CYS A 351 -1.71 -2.87 -81.24
N GLN A 352 -3.03 -2.76 -81.15
CA GLN A 352 -3.96 -3.20 -82.19
C GLN A 352 -3.71 -2.46 -83.50
N GLN A 353 -3.55 -1.14 -83.45
CA GLN A 353 -3.28 -0.32 -84.63
C GLN A 353 -1.94 -0.70 -85.31
N LEU A 354 -0.88 -0.89 -84.52
CA LEU A 354 0.42 -1.33 -85.02
C LEU A 354 0.35 -2.74 -85.63
N GLN A 355 -0.42 -3.65 -85.03
CA GLN A 355 -0.64 -4.99 -85.58
C GLN A 355 -1.35 -4.92 -86.94
N LEU A 356 -2.40 -4.10 -87.06
CA LEU A 356 -3.10 -3.87 -88.32
C LEU A 356 -2.19 -3.23 -89.38
N GLN A 357 -1.36 -2.26 -88.99
CA GLN A 357 -0.37 -1.67 -89.91
C GLN A 357 0.65 -2.70 -90.38
N ARG A 358 1.17 -3.56 -89.50
CA ARG A 358 2.07 -4.65 -89.87
C ARG A 358 1.39 -5.62 -90.84
N GLN A 359 0.15 -6.03 -90.58
CA GLN A 359 -0.60 -6.92 -91.48
C GLN A 359 -0.84 -6.29 -92.86
N ARG A 360 -1.19 -5.00 -92.91
CA ARG A 360 -1.33 -4.26 -94.18
C ARG A 360 0.01 -4.16 -94.91
N GLY A 361 1.08 -3.83 -94.21
CA GLY A 361 2.43 -3.76 -94.77
C GLY A 361 2.90 -5.11 -95.33
N MET A 362 2.62 -6.21 -94.61
CA MET A 362 2.92 -7.57 -95.09
C MET A 362 2.12 -7.92 -96.34
N ARG A 363 0.82 -7.59 -96.39
CA ARG A 363 -0.02 -7.80 -97.58
C ARG A 363 0.53 -7.05 -98.79
N LEU A 364 0.78 -5.75 -98.64
CA LEU A 364 1.35 -4.90 -99.70
C LEU A 364 2.73 -5.40 -100.15
N PHE A 365 3.55 -5.92 -99.23
CA PHE A 365 4.84 -6.50 -99.56
C PHE A 365 4.66 -7.77 -100.41
N HIS A 366 3.78 -8.69 -100.00
CA HIS A 366 3.51 -9.92 -100.77
C HIS A 366 2.92 -9.61 -102.15
N GLU A 367 1.98 -8.67 -102.26
CA GLU A 367 1.43 -8.22 -103.54
C GLU A 367 2.54 -7.71 -104.48
N ARG A 368 3.42 -6.84 -103.99
CA ARG A 368 4.57 -6.35 -104.78
C ARG A 368 5.52 -7.46 -105.20
N GLN A 369 5.75 -8.45 -104.35
CA GLN A 369 6.59 -9.61 -104.69
C GLN A 369 5.95 -10.46 -105.79
N LEU A 370 4.63 -10.69 -105.74
CA LEU A 370 3.90 -11.40 -106.79
C LEU A 370 3.97 -10.66 -108.13
N THR A 371 3.67 -9.35 -108.15
CA THR A 371 3.77 -8.54 -109.37
C THR A 371 5.18 -8.55 -109.96
N LEU A 372 6.23 -8.51 -109.12
CA LEU A 372 7.60 -8.61 -109.61
C LEU A 372 7.90 -9.98 -110.21
N LEU A 373 7.42 -11.07 -109.60
CA LEU A 373 7.59 -12.43 -110.13
C LEU A 373 6.85 -12.62 -111.47
N GLU A 374 5.68 -12.00 -111.66
CA GLU A 374 4.94 -12.00 -112.93
C GLU A 374 5.72 -11.35 -114.08
N ILE A 375 6.53 -10.32 -113.78
CA ILE A 375 7.28 -9.54 -114.79
C ILE A 375 8.66 -10.17 -115.10
N VAL A 376 9.25 -10.91 -114.17
CA VAL A 376 10.59 -11.51 -114.35
C VAL A 376 10.53 -12.73 -115.28
N HIS A 377 11.40 -12.75 -116.29
CA HIS A 377 11.50 -13.88 -117.23
C HIS A 377 11.87 -15.20 -116.52
N ALA A 378 11.21 -16.31 -116.87
CA ALA A 378 11.32 -17.60 -116.19
C ALA A 378 12.77 -18.09 -115.95
N GLY A 379 13.65 -17.94 -116.94
CA GLY A 379 15.07 -18.31 -116.81
C GLY A 379 15.93 -17.44 -115.88
N GLN A 380 15.40 -16.31 -115.38
CA GLN A 380 16.10 -15.38 -114.48
C GLN A 380 15.56 -15.41 -113.04
N VAL A 381 14.47 -16.14 -112.79
CA VAL A 381 13.80 -16.22 -111.48
C VAL A 381 14.74 -16.76 -110.40
N ASP A 382 15.50 -17.82 -110.68
CA ASP A 382 16.43 -18.42 -109.70
C ASP A 382 17.56 -17.47 -109.29
N LYS A 383 18.11 -16.73 -110.24
CA LYS A 383 19.12 -15.70 -109.98
C LYS A 383 18.55 -14.60 -109.09
N HIS A 384 17.34 -14.14 -109.37
CA HIS A 384 16.65 -13.13 -108.58
C HIS A 384 16.38 -13.61 -107.13
N ILE A 385 15.87 -14.84 -106.96
CA ILE A 385 15.63 -15.45 -105.64
C ILE A 385 16.94 -15.57 -104.85
N TYR A 386 18.02 -15.99 -105.49
CA TYR A 386 19.34 -16.08 -104.85
C TYR A 386 19.83 -14.71 -104.35
N GLU A 387 19.69 -13.66 -105.15
CA GLU A 387 20.03 -12.29 -104.73
C GLU A 387 19.17 -11.79 -103.56
N MET A 388 17.87 -12.10 -103.55
CA MET A 388 16.97 -11.78 -102.43
C MET A 388 17.38 -12.51 -101.15
N LYS A 389 17.68 -13.82 -101.23
CA LYS A 389 18.20 -14.60 -100.09
C LYS A 389 19.51 -14.01 -99.56
N LYS A 390 20.43 -13.61 -100.44
CA LYS A 390 21.69 -12.95 -100.06
C LYS A 390 21.42 -11.63 -99.32
N LYS A 391 20.55 -10.77 -99.84
CA LYS A 391 20.17 -9.49 -99.19
C LYS A 391 19.48 -9.73 -97.84
N ALA A 392 18.61 -10.72 -97.74
CA ALA A 392 17.94 -11.10 -96.50
C ALA A 392 18.95 -11.60 -95.45
N ALA A 393 19.89 -12.49 -95.84
CA ALA A 393 20.95 -12.98 -94.97
C ALA A 393 21.81 -11.84 -94.41
N LEU A 394 22.23 -10.89 -95.26
CA LEU A 394 22.97 -9.70 -94.82
C LEU A 394 22.18 -8.84 -93.83
N THR A 395 20.88 -8.70 -94.06
CA THR A 395 19.98 -7.95 -93.17
C THR A 395 19.88 -8.64 -91.81
N ILE A 396 19.60 -9.95 -91.78
CA ILE A 396 19.53 -10.75 -90.53
C ILE A 396 20.85 -10.67 -89.77
N GLN A 397 21.98 -10.86 -90.45
CA GLN A 397 23.30 -10.77 -89.83
C GLN A 397 23.57 -9.38 -89.25
N ARG A 398 23.20 -8.31 -89.97
CA ARG A 398 23.32 -6.92 -89.49
C ARG A 398 22.48 -6.70 -88.22
N TYR A 399 21.23 -7.13 -88.21
CA TYR A 399 20.35 -7.01 -87.05
C TYR A 399 20.85 -7.83 -85.85
N TRP A 400 21.37 -9.03 -86.08
CA TRP A 400 21.97 -9.88 -85.05
C TRP A 400 23.22 -9.25 -84.43
N ARG A 401 24.14 -8.73 -85.25
CA ARG A 401 25.34 -8.01 -84.77
C ARG A 401 24.93 -6.82 -83.90
N ALA A 402 23.94 -6.05 -84.34
CA ALA A 402 23.42 -4.93 -83.58
C ALA A 402 22.74 -5.35 -82.26
N PHE A 403 21.98 -6.45 -82.27
CA PHE A 403 21.37 -7.03 -81.07
C PHE A 403 22.43 -7.47 -80.05
N LYS A 404 23.46 -8.20 -80.51
CA LYS A 404 24.58 -8.63 -79.67
C LYS A 404 25.29 -7.43 -79.03
N ALA A 405 25.57 -6.39 -79.81
CA ALA A 405 26.17 -5.16 -79.31
C ALA A 405 25.31 -4.48 -78.22
N ARG A 406 24.00 -4.34 -78.46
CA ARG A 406 23.06 -3.79 -77.47
C ARG A 406 23.01 -4.63 -76.19
N ARG A 407 22.96 -5.96 -76.31
CA ARG A 407 22.95 -6.88 -75.16
C ARG A 407 24.20 -6.71 -74.30
N ASN A 408 25.38 -6.68 -74.92
CA ASN A 408 26.65 -6.46 -74.23
C ASN A 408 26.68 -5.10 -73.52
N PHE A 409 26.24 -4.04 -74.21
CA PHE A 409 26.15 -2.70 -73.62
C PHE A 409 25.19 -2.66 -72.42
N HIS A 410 24.02 -3.29 -72.52
CA HIS A 410 23.08 -3.37 -71.40
C HIS A 410 23.64 -4.14 -70.20
N GLN A 411 24.39 -5.21 -70.45
CA GLN A 411 25.06 -5.97 -69.39
C GLN A 411 26.14 -5.12 -68.71
N GLN A 412 27.00 -4.44 -69.47
CA GLN A 412 28.00 -3.50 -68.94
C GLN A 412 27.36 -2.33 -68.18
N LYS A 413 26.25 -1.79 -68.69
CA LYS A 413 25.50 -0.73 -68.01
C LYS A 413 24.91 -1.21 -66.68
N ARG A 414 24.46 -2.47 -66.61
CA ARG A 414 23.96 -3.07 -65.36
C ARG A 414 25.09 -3.27 -64.36
N SER A 415 26.19 -3.89 -64.76
CA SER A 415 27.33 -4.11 -63.86
C SER A 415 27.92 -2.80 -63.34
N LEU A 416 27.98 -1.75 -64.17
CA LEU A 416 28.45 -0.43 -63.75
C LEU A 416 27.49 0.25 -62.75
N LYS A 417 26.17 0.05 -62.88
CA LYS A 417 25.21 0.51 -61.88
C LYS A 417 25.39 -0.21 -60.54
N GLU A 418 25.55 -1.54 -60.58
CA GLU A 418 25.77 -2.36 -59.39
C GLU A 418 27.07 -1.98 -58.69
N TYR A 419 28.16 -1.81 -59.43
CA TYR A 419 29.44 -1.34 -58.90
C TYR A 419 29.31 0.05 -58.24
N LYS A 420 28.65 1.01 -58.90
CA LYS A 420 28.42 2.34 -58.32
C LYS A 420 27.62 2.28 -57.03
N ALA A 421 26.59 1.43 -56.97
CA ALA A 421 25.81 1.22 -55.76
C ALA A 421 26.66 0.61 -54.64
N ALA A 422 27.47 -0.41 -54.95
CA ALA A 422 28.38 -1.03 -53.99
C ALA A 422 29.37 -0.01 -53.40
N VAL A 423 29.99 0.83 -54.23
CA VAL A 423 30.91 1.88 -53.78
C VAL A 423 30.20 2.90 -52.88
N LEU A 424 28.97 3.29 -53.21
CA LEU A 424 28.18 4.21 -52.36
C LEU A 424 27.89 3.60 -50.99
N ILE A 425 27.49 2.33 -50.93
CA ILE A 425 27.24 1.60 -49.69
C ILE A 425 28.54 1.50 -48.87
N GLN A 426 29.63 1.08 -49.48
CA GLN A 426 30.94 0.97 -48.82
C GLN A 426 31.38 2.31 -48.23
N ARG A 427 31.27 3.42 -48.99
CA ARG A 427 31.58 4.77 -48.50
C ARG A 427 30.69 5.18 -47.33
N ALA A 428 29.40 4.87 -47.37
CA ALA A 428 28.47 5.18 -46.29
C ALA A 428 28.83 4.42 -45.00
N VAL A 429 29.15 3.12 -45.11
CA VAL A 429 29.57 2.29 -43.98
C VAL A 429 30.90 2.78 -43.38
N LEU A 430 31.90 3.07 -44.21
CA LEU A 430 33.18 3.61 -43.73
C LEU A 430 32.98 4.93 -42.97
N LYS A 431 32.16 5.86 -43.49
CA LYS A 431 31.80 7.10 -42.78
C LYS A 431 31.07 6.84 -41.46
N PHE A 432 30.17 5.86 -41.41
CA PHE A 432 29.48 5.48 -40.18
C PHE A 432 30.45 4.92 -39.13
N LEU A 433 31.36 4.03 -39.53
CA LEU A 433 32.38 3.46 -38.66
C LEU A 433 33.34 4.54 -38.14
N GLU A 434 33.74 5.48 -38.99
CA GLU A 434 34.55 6.64 -38.59
C GLU A 434 33.83 7.50 -37.54
N LYS A 435 32.53 7.80 -37.74
CA LYS A 435 31.72 8.49 -36.72
C LYS A 435 31.63 7.71 -35.41
N LYS A 436 31.50 6.38 -35.46
CA LYS A 436 31.47 5.52 -34.28
C LYS A 436 32.81 5.55 -33.53
N ARG A 437 33.95 5.49 -34.24
CA ARG A 437 35.30 5.62 -33.65
C ARG A 437 35.51 6.98 -33.00
N ARG A 438 35.10 8.07 -33.64
CA ARG A 438 35.20 9.43 -33.05
C ARG A 438 34.37 9.57 -31.76
N LYS A 439 33.17 8.99 -31.70
CA LYS A 439 32.36 8.95 -30.46
C LYS A 439 33.05 8.13 -29.35
N ALA A 440 33.65 6.99 -29.69
CA ALA A 440 34.40 6.19 -28.72
C ALA A 440 35.62 6.95 -28.16
N TYR A 441 36.36 7.69 -29.00
CA TYR A 441 37.46 8.54 -28.56
C TYR A 441 37.00 9.72 -27.68
N SER A 442 35.83 10.32 -27.94
CA SER A 442 35.32 11.42 -27.11
C SER A 442 34.91 11.02 -25.69
N LEU A 443 34.60 9.74 -25.46
CA LEU A 443 34.32 9.20 -24.12
C LEU A 443 35.60 8.92 -23.32
N TRP A 444 36.73 8.76 -23.99
CA TRP A 444 38.04 8.63 -23.37
C TRP A 444 38.70 10.02 -23.28
N LYS A 445 38.27 10.83 -22.31
CA LYS A 445 39.09 11.96 -21.86
C LYS A 445 40.37 11.39 -21.24
N LYS A 446 41.52 11.88 -21.70
CA LYS A 446 42.85 11.57 -21.15
C LYS A 446 42.81 11.92 -19.65
N PRO A 447 43.02 10.96 -18.71
CA PRO A 447 43.09 11.30 -17.30
C PRO A 447 44.29 12.23 -17.07
N GLU A 448 44.16 13.16 -16.12
CA GLU A 448 45.26 14.00 -15.65
C GLU A 448 46.48 13.13 -15.35
N SER A 449 47.66 13.62 -15.72
CA SER A 449 48.91 12.87 -15.61
C SER A 449 49.11 12.31 -14.21
N LEU A 450 49.03 10.97 -14.08
CA LEU A 450 49.34 10.25 -12.85
C LEU A 450 50.72 10.65 -12.33
N SER A 451 50.77 11.13 -11.09
CA SER A 451 52.02 11.40 -10.35
C SER A 451 52.84 10.10 -10.22
N ASP A 452 54.17 10.18 -10.26
CA ASP A 452 55.05 9.01 -10.32
C ASP A 452 54.87 8.05 -9.13
N GLU A 453 54.48 8.57 -7.96
CA GLU A 453 54.15 7.74 -6.79
C GLU A 453 52.91 6.85 -7.02
N GLN A 454 51.88 7.38 -7.70
CA GLN A 454 50.67 6.61 -8.03
C GLN A 454 50.96 5.54 -9.09
N ARG A 455 51.92 5.77 -9.98
CA ARG A 455 52.36 4.78 -10.98
C ARG A 455 53.03 3.58 -10.32
N ILE A 456 53.91 3.84 -9.35
CA ILE A 456 54.60 2.78 -8.60
C ILE A 456 53.60 1.95 -7.80
N LEU A 457 52.63 2.61 -7.16
CA LEU A 457 51.61 1.92 -6.35
C LEU A 457 50.68 1.05 -7.23
N LEU A 458 50.29 1.55 -8.41
CA LEU A 458 49.53 0.77 -9.38
C LEU A 458 50.35 -0.39 -9.98
N GLN A 459 51.65 -0.18 -10.26
CA GLN A 459 52.54 -1.24 -10.71
C GLN A 459 52.68 -2.36 -9.66
N GLN A 460 52.87 -2.01 -8.39
CA GLN A 460 52.90 -2.98 -7.30
C GLN A 460 51.57 -3.73 -7.18
N LYS A 461 50.44 -3.06 -7.43
CA LYS A 461 49.10 -3.68 -7.43
C LYS A 461 48.91 -4.65 -8.60
N VAL A 462 49.46 -4.33 -9.77
CA VAL A 462 49.44 -5.20 -10.96
C VAL A 462 50.39 -6.39 -10.77
N GLU A 463 51.60 -6.19 -10.23
CA GLU A 463 52.55 -7.27 -9.96
C GLU A 463 52.05 -8.22 -8.87
N SER A 464 51.43 -7.70 -7.81
CA SER A 464 50.80 -8.55 -6.78
C SER A 464 49.63 -9.35 -7.36
N TYR A 465 48.83 -8.77 -8.26
CA TYR A 465 47.77 -9.49 -8.97
C TYR A 465 48.32 -10.58 -9.92
N ILE A 466 49.38 -10.29 -10.68
CA ILE A 466 50.06 -11.27 -11.55
C ILE A 466 50.69 -12.40 -10.72
N LYS A 467 51.24 -12.10 -9.54
CA LYS A 467 51.77 -13.12 -8.61
C LYS A 467 50.67 -14.02 -8.03
N LEU A 468 49.48 -13.46 -7.77
CA LEU A 468 48.31 -14.21 -7.28
C LEU A 468 47.62 -15.01 -8.40
N HIS A 469 47.77 -14.58 -9.66
CA HIS A 469 47.25 -15.25 -10.84
C HIS A 469 48.37 -15.53 -11.85
N PRO A 470 49.28 -16.46 -11.55
CA PRO A 470 50.32 -16.85 -12.49
C PRO A 470 49.65 -17.42 -13.74
N VAL A 471 49.83 -16.74 -14.87
CA VAL A 471 49.34 -17.21 -16.15
C VAL A 471 50.10 -18.50 -16.48
N CYS A 472 49.40 -19.64 -16.54
CA CYS A 472 49.98 -20.88 -17.03
C CYS A 472 50.61 -20.63 -18.41
N HIS A 473 51.94 -20.68 -18.50
CA HIS A 473 52.70 -20.63 -19.74
C HIS A 473 52.44 -21.88 -20.57
N HIS A 474 51.26 -21.97 -21.18
CA HIS A 474 50.94 -22.88 -22.27
C HIS A 474 49.93 -22.18 -23.18
N TYR A 475 50.29 -21.02 -23.74
CA TYR A 475 49.83 -20.61 -25.07
C TYR A 475 50.77 -19.52 -25.59
N THR A 476 51.40 -19.84 -26.72
CA THR A 476 52.40 -19.03 -27.40
C THR A 476 51.81 -17.74 -27.98
N PRO A 477 52.59 -16.64 -28.07
CA PRO A 477 52.10 -15.34 -28.52
C PRO A 477 52.16 -15.23 -30.05
N ILE A 478 51.10 -15.66 -30.75
CA ILE A 478 50.93 -15.38 -32.19
C ILE A 478 50.16 -14.06 -32.43
N HIS A 479 49.54 -13.47 -31.40
CA HIS A 479 48.63 -12.34 -31.62
C HIS A 479 49.25 -10.94 -31.55
N TRP A 480 50.56 -10.81 -31.27
CA TRP A 480 51.24 -9.51 -31.21
C TRP A 480 51.98 -9.12 -32.50
N ILE A 481 52.20 -10.06 -33.44
CA ILE A 481 52.83 -9.77 -34.74
C ILE A 481 51.81 -9.27 -35.79
N LEU A 482 50.52 -9.58 -35.63
CA LEU A 482 49.48 -9.14 -36.56
C LEU A 482 49.03 -7.68 -36.36
N PHE A 483 49.34 -7.06 -35.22
CA PHE A 483 48.96 -5.66 -34.96
C PHE A 483 50.01 -4.63 -35.41
N SER A 484 51.25 -5.07 -35.67
CA SER A 484 52.37 -4.21 -36.13
C SER A 484 52.37 -3.99 -37.66
N ASN A 485 51.80 -4.92 -38.44
CA ASN A 485 51.86 -4.89 -39.91
C ASN A 485 50.70 -4.16 -40.62
N LEU A 486 49.78 -3.52 -39.89
CA LEU A 486 48.66 -2.75 -40.48
C LEU A 486 48.90 -1.23 -40.56
N LEU A 487 50.13 -0.76 -40.27
CA LEU A 487 50.48 0.66 -40.25
C LEU A 487 51.68 1.05 -41.13
N LYS A 488 51.91 0.33 -42.24
CA LYS A 488 52.78 0.83 -43.33
C LYS A 488 52.12 0.64 -44.70
N VAL A 489 51.75 1.77 -45.30
CA VAL A 489 51.66 2.00 -46.76
C VAL A 489 53.03 2.63 -47.11
N PRO A 490 53.79 2.20 -48.16
CA PRO A 490 53.40 2.50 -49.54
C PRO A 490 53.91 1.55 -50.66
N GLU A 491 53.47 1.89 -51.88
CA GLU A 491 54.18 1.82 -53.17
C GLU A 491 54.14 0.54 -54.06
N TYR A 492 53.43 0.72 -55.18
CA TYR A 492 53.82 0.50 -56.59
C TYR A 492 54.16 -0.89 -57.16
N CYS A 493 53.70 -1.04 -58.42
CA CYS A 493 54.11 -1.99 -59.46
C CYS A 493 53.72 -3.47 -59.24
N GLU A 494 53.40 -4.29 -60.22
CA GLU A 494 53.14 -4.21 -61.67
C GLU A 494 52.69 -5.63 -62.06
N ARG A 495 51.81 -5.73 -63.06
CA ARG A 495 51.67 -6.78 -64.12
C ARG A 495 52.02 -8.27 -63.89
N PHE A 496 51.47 -9.03 -64.86
CA PHE A 496 51.61 -10.46 -65.19
C PHE A 496 50.51 -11.34 -64.59
N SER A 497 49.37 -11.51 -65.28
CA SER A 497 49.12 -12.31 -66.51
C SER A 497 48.97 -13.80 -66.24
N ASP A 498 47.87 -14.32 -66.78
CA ASP A 498 47.60 -15.71 -67.13
C ASP A 498 47.45 -16.71 -65.98
N ILE A 499 46.26 -17.31 -65.90
CA ILE A 499 46.07 -18.76 -66.10
C ILE A 499 44.57 -18.99 -66.36
N SER A 500 44.30 -19.39 -67.58
CA SER A 500 43.08 -20.06 -68.02
C SER A 500 42.96 -21.43 -67.34
N PHE A 501 41.79 -21.77 -66.81
CA PHE A 501 41.36 -23.17 -66.79
C PHE A 501 39.88 -23.30 -67.13
N THR A 502 39.67 -23.90 -68.29
CA THR A 502 38.46 -24.52 -68.81
C THR A 502 37.91 -25.57 -67.83
N CYS A 503 36.61 -25.57 -67.62
CA CYS A 503 35.91 -26.72 -67.07
C CYS A 503 34.78 -27.08 -68.04
N SER A 504 35.00 -28.16 -68.79
CA SER A 504 34.01 -28.82 -69.64
C SER A 504 33.48 -30.05 -68.89
N ASN A 505 32.15 -30.20 -68.91
CA ASN A 505 31.34 -31.42 -68.88
C ASN A 505 31.89 -32.65 -68.14
N VAL A 506 31.20 -33.07 -67.07
CA VAL A 506 30.18 -34.16 -67.07
C VAL A 506 29.10 -33.80 -66.06
#